data_AF-A0A259D8K6-F1
#
_entry.id   AF-A0A259D8K6-F1
#
_cell.length_a   1.000
_cell.length_b   1.000
_cell.length_c   1.000
_cell.angle_alpha   90.00
_cell.angle_beta   90.00
_cell.angle_gamma   90.00
#
_symmetry.space_group_name_H-M   'P 1'
#
loop_
_entity.id
_entity.type
_entity.pdbx_description
1 polymer ?
#
loop_
_entity_poly.entity_id
_entity_poly.type
_entity_poly.pdbx_seq_one_letter_code
_entity_poly.pdbx_strand_id
1 'polypeptide(L)'
;MAWAIDLQPNDIVAPLPNKNYVTVSYLNTENNTLYRNGSVVTSGPVIDTQSAIFRGTRSYDLGSLPAVSFIQLPYGSIQPGGSLANQASATGIGDLTIATAIWPYHNRATRTYLGLAGYLISPTGSYSSQRAFNVGE
;
A
#
# COMPACT_ATOMS: atom_id res chain seq x y z
N MET A 1 13.07 -8.39 4.34
CA MET A 1 12.04 -7.52 3.74
C MET A 1 10.77 -8.35 3.60
N ALA A 2 9.65 -7.86 4.13
CA ALA A 2 8.35 -8.49 3.94
C ALA A 2 7.59 -7.67 2.89
N TRP A 3 7.20 -8.31 1.79
CA TRP A 3 6.44 -7.68 0.70
C TRP A 3 4.96 -7.96 0.93
N ALA A 4 4.43 -7.43 2.03
CA ALA A 4 3.03 -7.60 2.37
C ALA A 4 2.18 -6.59 1.57
N ILE A 5 1.08 -7.07 1.00
CA ILE A 5 0.06 -6.24 0.38
C ILE A 5 -1.21 -6.41 1.19
N ASP A 6 -1.65 -5.34 1.85
CA ASP A 6 -2.94 -5.32 2.51
C ASP A 6 -4.04 -5.06 1.49
N LEU A 7 -5.11 -5.85 1.61
CA LEU A 7 -6.32 -5.70 0.82
C LEU A 7 -7.44 -5.13 1.69
N GLN A 8 -8.26 -4.28 1.11
CA GLN A 8 -9.47 -3.79 1.75
C GLN A 8 -10.60 -4.83 1.62
N PRO A 9 -11.57 -4.84 2.55
CA PRO A 9 -12.77 -5.64 2.38
C PRO A 9 -13.41 -5.41 1.00
N ASN A 10 -13.74 -6.50 0.31
CA ASN A 10 -14.26 -6.55 -1.06
C ASN A 10 -13.28 -6.29 -2.21
N ASP A 11 -11.98 -6.06 -1.97
CA ASP A 11 -11.00 -5.93 -3.06
C ASP A 11 -10.89 -7.20 -3.93
N ILE A 12 -11.25 -8.37 -3.37
CA ILE A 12 -11.24 -9.65 -4.09
C ILE A 12 -12.56 -9.95 -4.82
N VAL A 13 -13.57 -9.08 -4.76
CA VAL A 13 -14.80 -9.27 -5.54
C VAL A 13 -14.51 -8.97 -7.01
N ALA A 14 -14.76 -9.94 -7.88
CA ALA A 14 -14.50 -9.77 -9.31
C ALA A 14 -15.26 -8.53 -9.86
N PRO A 15 -14.56 -7.55 -10.46
CA PRO A 15 -15.17 -6.32 -10.92
C PRO A 15 -16.10 -6.59 -12.09
N LEU A 16 -17.04 -5.67 -12.34
CA LEU A 16 -17.69 -5.60 -13.65
C LEU A 16 -16.74 -4.89 -14.62
N PRO A 17 -16.68 -5.28 -15.90
CA PRO A 17 -15.77 -4.68 -16.87
C PRO A 17 -16.17 -3.25 -17.21
N ASN A 18 -15.26 -2.52 -17.87
CA ASN A 18 -15.47 -1.19 -18.45
C ASN A 18 -15.83 -0.09 -17.45
N LYS A 19 -15.31 -0.17 -16.22
CA LYS A 19 -15.40 0.91 -15.24
C LYS A 19 -14.06 1.60 -15.08
N ASN A 20 -14.10 2.92 -14.91
CA ASN A 20 -12.96 3.72 -14.49
C ASN A 20 -13.36 4.42 -13.19
N TYR A 21 -12.49 4.39 -12.20
CA TYR A 21 -12.74 5.05 -10.93
C TYR A 21 -11.44 5.47 -10.28
N VAL A 22 -11.56 6.48 -9.42
CA VAL A 22 -10.47 7.00 -8.61
C VAL A 22 -10.79 6.75 -7.16
N THR A 23 -9.78 6.32 -6.41
CA THR A 23 -9.84 6.19 -4.96
C THR A 23 -8.79 7.11 -4.36
N VAL A 24 -9.18 7.85 -3.32
CA VAL A 24 -8.27 8.60 -2.47
C VAL A 24 -8.43 8.05 -1.07
N SER A 25 -7.34 7.53 -0.51
CA SER A 25 -7.31 7.00 0.85
C SER A 25 -6.41 7.86 1.72
N TYR A 26 -6.81 8.09 2.96
CA TYR A 26 -5.96 8.71 3.98
C TYR A 26 -5.74 7.72 5.12
N LEU A 27 -4.48 7.54 5.50
CA LEU A 27 -4.06 6.68 6.60
C LEU A 27 -3.25 7.51 7.59
N ASN A 28 -3.57 7.37 8.87
CA ASN A 28 -2.80 7.90 9.98
C ASN A 28 -2.47 6.74 10.91
N THR A 29 -1.19 6.52 11.16
CA THR A 29 -0.72 5.45 12.04
C THR A 29 0.28 6.01 13.05
N GLU A 30 0.23 5.46 14.27
CA GLU A 30 1.20 5.70 15.33
C GLU A 30 1.71 4.33 15.78
N ASN A 31 3.03 4.17 15.80
CA ASN A 31 3.68 2.98 16.31
C ASN A 31 4.58 3.36 17.48
N ASN A 32 4.26 2.87 18.67
CA ASN A 32 4.91 3.27 19.92
C ASN A 32 5.62 2.12 20.67
N THR A 33 5.59 0.90 20.11
CA THR A 33 6.15 -0.29 20.73
C THR A 33 7.05 -1.03 19.74
N LEU A 34 8.28 -1.35 20.15
CA LEU A 34 9.22 -2.13 19.35
C LEU A 34 9.36 -3.54 19.92
N TYR A 35 9.18 -4.53 19.06
CA TYR A 35 9.43 -5.93 19.39
C TYR A 35 10.76 -6.40 18.80
N ARG A 36 11.52 -7.15 19.59
CA ARG A 36 12.71 -7.88 19.15
C ARG A 36 12.64 -9.31 19.69
N ASN A 37 12.66 -10.29 18.79
CA ASN A 37 12.54 -11.72 19.12
C ASN A 37 11.32 -12.03 20.02
N GLY A 38 10.15 -11.44 19.70
CA GLY A 38 8.91 -11.64 20.44
C GLY A 38 8.79 -10.91 21.78
N SER A 39 9.83 -10.19 22.21
CA SER A 39 9.83 -9.41 23.46
C SER A 39 9.82 -7.91 23.18
N VAL A 40 9.14 -7.13 24.02
CA VAL A 40 9.12 -5.67 23.94
C VAL A 40 10.49 -5.11 24.34
N VAL A 41 11.02 -4.18 23.55
CA VAL A 41 12.22 -3.41 23.86
C VAL A 41 11.82 -2.13 24.59
N THR A 42 12.43 -1.87 25.75
CA THR A 42 12.14 -0.72 26.61
C THR A 42 12.80 0.58 26.13
N SER A 43 12.75 0.86 24.82
CA SER A 43 13.26 2.10 24.24
C SER A 43 12.17 3.17 24.07
N GLY A 44 10.89 2.83 24.10
CA GLY A 44 9.79 3.76 23.82
C GLY A 44 9.96 4.53 22.49
N PRO A 45 10.16 3.84 21.36
CA PRO A 45 10.26 4.51 20.06
C PRO A 45 8.87 4.96 19.61
N VAL A 46 8.77 6.11 18.94
CA VAL A 46 7.52 6.55 18.30
C VAL A 46 7.77 6.80 16.83
N ILE A 47 6.87 6.31 15.97
CA ILE A 47 6.85 6.58 14.54
C ILE A 47 5.40 6.92 14.15
N ASP A 48 5.17 8.18 13.83
CA ASP A 48 3.90 8.66 13.31
C ASP A 48 3.98 8.76 11.78
N THR A 49 3.01 8.16 11.10
CA THR A 49 2.94 8.20 9.64
C THR A 49 1.57 8.69 9.19
N GLN A 50 1.58 9.73 8.35
CA GLN A 50 0.41 10.19 7.62
C GLN A 50 0.62 9.91 6.14
N SER A 51 -0.36 9.33 5.46
CA SER A 51 -0.26 8.99 4.04
C SER A 51 -1.59 9.22 3.33
N ALA A 52 -1.54 9.98 2.24
CA ALA A 52 -2.61 10.08 1.27
C ALA A 52 -2.23 9.27 0.03
N ILE A 53 -3.09 8.36 -0.38
CA ILE A 53 -2.86 7.45 -1.50
C ILE A 53 -3.86 7.77 -2.60
N PHE A 54 -3.37 8.20 -3.75
CA PHE A 54 -4.16 8.35 -4.96
C PHE A 54 -4.08 7.07 -5.79
N ARG A 55 -5.23 6.52 -6.19
CA ARG A 55 -5.30 5.34 -7.05
C ARG A 55 -6.25 5.58 -8.23
N GLY A 56 -5.75 5.43 -9.45
CA GLY A 56 -6.54 5.44 -10.68
C GLY A 56 -6.73 4.01 -11.20
N THR A 57 -7.98 3.57 -11.33
CA THR A 57 -8.32 2.16 -11.59
C THR A 57 -9.17 2.01 -12.83
N ARG A 58 -8.91 0.96 -13.62
CA ARG A 58 -9.75 0.52 -14.73
C ARG A 58 -10.03 -0.97 -14.65
N SER A 59 -11.29 -1.35 -14.76
CA SER A 59 -11.72 -2.74 -14.93
C SER A 59 -12.02 -3.06 -16.39
N TYR A 60 -11.77 -4.31 -16.79
CA TYR A 60 -11.94 -4.81 -18.15
C TYR A 60 -12.04 -6.34 -18.14
N ASP A 61 -12.34 -6.94 -19.27
CA ASP A 61 -12.22 -8.39 -19.47
C ASP A 61 -10.92 -8.70 -20.21
N LEU A 62 -10.15 -9.65 -19.69
CA LEU A 62 -9.01 -10.25 -20.37
C LEU A 62 -9.43 -11.63 -20.89
N GLY A 63 -9.93 -11.66 -22.13
CA GLY A 63 -10.64 -12.84 -22.64
C GLY A 63 -11.93 -13.06 -21.85
N SER A 64 -12.06 -14.22 -21.21
CA SER A 64 -13.20 -14.55 -20.34
C SER A 64 -12.98 -14.20 -18.86
N LEU A 65 -11.82 -13.62 -18.51
CA LEU A 65 -11.46 -13.33 -17.13
C LEU A 65 -11.77 -11.87 -16.79
N PRO A 66 -12.54 -11.60 -15.71
CA PRO A 66 -12.58 -10.27 -15.14
C PRO A 66 -11.18 -9.83 -14.72
N ALA A 67 -10.85 -8.58 -15.01
CA ALA A 67 -9.56 -8.01 -14.72
C ALA A 67 -9.68 -6.56 -14.23
N VAL A 68 -8.66 -6.13 -13.50
CA VAL A 68 -8.49 -4.73 -13.09
C VAL A 68 -7.02 -4.38 -13.13
N SER A 69 -6.72 -3.18 -13.63
CA SER A 69 -5.40 -2.57 -13.47
C SER A 69 -5.56 -1.24 -12.75
N PHE A 70 -4.58 -0.91 -11.91
CA PHE A 70 -4.50 0.42 -11.33
C PHE A 70 -3.07 0.94 -11.31
N ILE A 71 -2.99 2.26 -11.32
CA ILE A 71 -1.80 3.00 -10.91
C ILE A 71 -2.08 3.61 -9.54
N GLN A 72 -1.06 3.65 -8.68
CA GLN A 72 -1.16 4.21 -7.34
C GLN A 72 0.07 5.04 -7.01
N LEU A 73 -0.17 6.23 -6.45
CA LEU A 73 0.87 7.14 -5.99
C LEU A 73 0.57 7.58 -4.54
N PRO A 74 1.42 7.22 -3.57
CA PRO A 74 1.31 7.72 -2.21
C PRO A 74 2.05 9.06 -2.05
N TYR A 75 1.51 9.94 -1.21
CA TYR A 75 2.20 11.10 -0.65
C TYR A 75 2.06 11.03 0.86
N GLY A 76 3.16 11.12 1.59
CA GLY A 76 3.14 10.92 3.02
C GLY A 76 4.22 11.65 3.77
N SER A 77 4.09 11.59 5.09
CA SER A 77 5.02 12.13 6.07
C SER A 77 5.26 11.11 7.16
N ILE A 78 6.53 10.89 7.49
CA ILE A 78 7.00 10.06 8.60
C ILE A 78 7.64 11.00 9.63
N GLN A 79 7.12 10.99 10.85
CA GLN A 79 7.59 11.82 11.96
C GLN A 79 8.07 10.91 13.10
N PRO A 80 9.39 10.76 13.27
CA PRO A 80 9.96 10.05 14.42
C PRO A 80 9.77 10.85 15.72
N GLY A 81 9.54 10.13 16.81
CA GLY A 81 9.41 10.67 18.16
C GLY A 81 9.95 9.72 19.23
N GLY A 82 9.71 10.03 20.50
CA GLY A 82 10.23 9.22 21.62
C GLY A 82 11.75 9.05 21.55
N SER A 83 12.26 7.83 21.70
CA SER A 83 13.69 7.55 21.54
C SER A 83 14.24 7.74 20.12
N LEU A 84 13.37 7.98 19.13
CA LEU A 84 13.75 8.24 17.74
C LEU A 84 13.68 9.74 17.38
N ALA A 85 13.34 10.63 18.32
CA ALA A 85 13.12 12.06 18.04
C ALA A 85 14.33 12.80 17.44
N ASN A 86 15.55 12.28 17.60
CA ASN A 86 16.76 12.84 16.97
C ASN A 86 16.90 12.49 15.48
N GLN A 87 16.05 11.62 14.94
CA GLN A 87 16.03 11.27 13.52
C GLN A 87 15.25 12.33 12.72
N ALA A 88 15.73 12.63 11.52
CA ALA A 88 15.02 13.54 10.62
C ALA A 88 13.68 12.95 10.18
N SER A 89 12.66 13.80 10.08
CA SER A 89 11.41 13.46 9.43
C SER A 89 11.58 13.33 7.91
N ALA A 90 10.64 12.65 7.28
CA ALA A 90 10.62 12.48 5.84
C ALA A 90 9.22 12.74 5.30
N THR A 91 9.10 13.71 4.41
CA THR A 91 7.85 14.03 3.70
C THR A 91 8.11 13.99 2.21
N GLY A 92 7.20 13.38 1.45
CA GLY A 92 7.35 13.32 0.00
C GLY A 92 6.39 12.34 -0.66
N ILE A 93 6.59 12.20 -1.96
CA ILE A 93 5.93 11.19 -2.79
C ILE A 93 6.64 9.85 -2.54
N GLY A 94 5.90 8.77 -2.33
CA GLY A 94 6.45 7.42 -2.31
C GLY A 94 6.43 6.78 -3.70
N ASP A 95 6.75 5.49 -3.76
CA ASP A 95 6.94 4.82 -5.04
C ASP A 95 5.66 4.63 -5.85
N LEU A 96 5.78 4.80 -7.17
CA LEU A 96 4.74 4.48 -8.13
C LEU A 96 4.49 2.97 -8.13
N THR A 97 3.25 2.59 -7.88
CA THR A 97 2.79 1.20 -7.97
C THR A 97 1.88 1.03 -9.17
N ILE A 98 2.16 0.02 -9.99
CA ILE A 98 1.28 -0.48 -11.04
C ILE A 98 0.88 -1.88 -10.65
N ALA A 99 -0.42 -2.16 -10.60
CA ALA A 99 -0.93 -3.49 -10.30
C ALA A 99 -1.92 -3.94 -11.37
N THR A 100 -1.95 -5.24 -11.62
CA THR A 100 -3.00 -5.88 -12.42
C THR A 100 -3.44 -7.16 -11.72
N ALA A 101 -4.75 -7.34 -11.58
CA ALA A 101 -5.35 -8.55 -11.06
C ALA A 101 -6.32 -9.16 -12.08
N ILE A 102 -6.38 -10.49 -12.08
CA ILE A 102 -7.30 -11.31 -12.87
C ILE A 102 -8.05 -12.27 -11.95
N TRP A 103 -9.25 -12.69 -12.35
CA TRP A 103 -10.06 -13.65 -11.60
C TRP A 103 -10.29 -14.96 -12.38
N PRO A 104 -9.37 -15.95 -12.26
CA PRO A 104 -9.56 -17.28 -12.83
C PRO A 104 -10.86 -17.97 -12.39
N TYR A 105 -11.36 -17.65 -11.19
CA TYR A 105 -12.65 -18.14 -10.70
C TYR A 105 -13.47 -17.01 -10.09
N HIS A 106 -14.74 -16.87 -10.50
CA HIS A 106 -15.62 -15.79 -10.07
C HIS A 106 -17.12 -16.18 -10.08
N ASN A 107 -17.56 -16.96 -9.08
CA ASN A 107 -18.98 -17.27 -8.94
C ASN A 107 -19.73 -16.15 -8.20
N ARG A 108 -20.47 -15.33 -8.94
CA ARG A 108 -21.24 -14.20 -8.38
C ARG A 108 -22.45 -14.63 -7.56
N ALA A 109 -23.04 -15.81 -7.84
CA ALA A 109 -24.21 -16.31 -7.13
C ALA A 109 -23.85 -16.78 -5.72
N THR A 110 -22.73 -17.49 -5.58
CA THR A 110 -22.22 -17.96 -4.27
C THR A 110 -21.22 -16.98 -3.62
N ARG A 111 -20.87 -15.90 -4.33
CA ARG A 111 -19.85 -14.89 -3.93
C ARG A 111 -18.48 -15.51 -3.63
N THR A 112 -18.07 -16.48 -4.44
CA THR A 112 -16.80 -17.19 -4.28
C THR A 112 -15.84 -16.77 -5.39
N TYR A 113 -14.64 -16.31 -5.02
CA TYR A 113 -13.68 -15.71 -5.94
C TYR A 113 -12.26 -16.23 -5.67
N LEU A 114 -11.50 -16.43 -6.74
CA LEU A 114 -10.05 -16.60 -6.70
C LEU A 114 -9.44 -15.53 -7.59
N GLY A 115 -8.66 -14.63 -6.99
CA GLY A 115 -7.92 -13.59 -7.70
C GLY A 115 -6.43 -13.88 -7.70
N LEU A 116 -5.77 -13.55 -8.80
CA LEU A 116 -4.31 -13.51 -8.92
C LEU A 116 -3.90 -12.10 -9.30
N ALA A 117 -2.98 -11.50 -8.56
CA ALA A 117 -2.53 -10.14 -8.77
C ALA A 117 -1.01 -10.06 -8.87
N GLY A 118 -0.53 -9.26 -9.82
CA GLY A 118 0.87 -8.86 -9.94
C GLY A 118 1.03 -7.38 -9.62
N TYR A 119 2.09 -7.05 -8.88
CA TYR A 119 2.44 -5.68 -8.48
C TYR A 119 3.84 -5.36 -8.99
N LEU A 120 3.99 -4.18 -9.57
CA LEU A 120 5.26 -3.56 -9.90
C LEU A 120 5.36 -2.26 -9.12
N ILE A 121 6.33 -2.18 -8.22
CA ILE A 121 6.63 -1.00 -7.41
C ILE A 121 7.96 -0.46 -7.91
N SER A 122 7.98 0.80 -8.37
CA SER A 122 9.15 1.40 -9.02
C SER A 122 9.78 2.47 -8.13
N PRO A 123 11.12 2.46 -7.93
CA PRO A 123 11.85 3.37 -7.03
C PRO A 123 11.87 4.79 -7.60
N THR A 124 10.75 5.48 -7.46
CA THR A 124 10.44 6.79 -8.05
C THR A 124 10.08 7.81 -6.99
N GLY A 125 9.93 7.35 -5.74
CA GLY A 125 9.63 8.16 -4.59
C GLY A 125 10.82 8.98 -4.09
N SER A 126 10.53 9.81 -3.10
CA SER A 126 11.48 10.70 -2.44
C SER A 126 12.37 9.90 -1.50
N TYR A 127 13.64 9.78 -1.88
CA TYR A 127 14.65 9.01 -1.15
C TYR A 127 15.92 9.83 -0.88
N SER A 128 16.53 9.62 0.28
CA SER A 128 17.87 10.09 0.63
C SER A 128 18.57 9.05 1.51
N SER A 129 19.77 8.63 1.09
CA SER A 129 20.60 7.70 1.85
C SER A 129 21.16 8.28 3.15
N GLN A 130 20.99 9.58 3.38
CA GLN A 130 21.41 10.28 4.61
C GLN A 130 20.33 10.28 5.70
N ARG A 131 19.16 9.69 5.44
CA ARG A 131 18.04 9.61 6.39
C ARG A 131 17.74 8.16 6.74
N ALA A 132 17.40 7.94 8.01
CA ALA A 132 16.92 6.63 8.48
C ALA A 132 15.49 6.31 7.97
N PHE A 133 14.67 7.34 7.77
CA PHE A 133 13.30 7.20 7.26
C PHE A 133 13.18 7.85 5.88
N ASN A 134 12.54 7.14 4.95
CA ASN A 134 12.21 7.63 3.61
C ASN A 134 10.78 7.18 3.25
N VAL A 135 10.14 7.95 2.37
CA VAL A 135 8.79 7.64 1.88
C VAL A 135 8.85 6.77 0.62
N GLY A 136 9.91 6.90 -0.19
CA GLY A 136 10.28 5.92 -1.23
C GLY A 136 11.39 4.98 -0.77
N GLU A 137 11.51 3.83 -1.42
CA GLU A 137 12.47 2.75 -1.10
C GLU A 137 13.49 2.48 -2.23
#